data_AF-A0A349Y1X2-F1
#
_entry.id   AF-A0A349Y1X2-F1
#
_cell.length_a   1.000
_cell.length_b   1.000
_cell.length_c   1.000
_cell.angle_alpha   90.00
_cell.angle_beta   90.00
_cell.angle_gamma   90.00
#
_symmetry.space_group_name_H-M   'P 1'
#
loop_
_entity.id
_entity.type
_entity.pdbx_description
1 polymer ?
#
loop_
_entity_poly.entity_id
_entity_poly.type
_entity_poly.pdbx_seq_one_letter_code
_entity_poly.pdbx_strand_id
1 'polypeptide(L)'
;MTAAPAPVSSTAAGALSAFLRGVERRALVVAELQCGDPTVAEQALVAVMRAFAGIASDLPMAQWPERFWSLLVHRAPLREPAAGRWPAPLEHLAGLTPPARLAFVLRIGGGLDEAAAAQILDLPMADYQHALADACPRDAHGNPDAAGWRALAEQVQLRIRDLPASRLQRLQQPVAAPASQQPDTASWRTPVKSDAPTQRRPLKRQRGRRFPWKGVLIVAVTAGVLLGGAAWWKHARQGGEPMADTPEGAVADAGPVTVEALPAADLPTVAPTASPYAATDAAMLADPDLPTARDADLYAWFAAGGPVPVDESQAQPSRPEPATAGLETAAADE
;
A
#
# COMPACT_ATOMS: atom_id res chain seq x y z
N MET A 1 19.34 -6.30 -36.19
CA MET A 1 18.68 -7.47 -35.57
C MET A 1 18.14 -7.01 -34.25
N THR A 2 16.85 -6.68 -34.21
CA THR A 2 16.16 -6.21 -33.00
C THR A 2 15.80 -7.43 -32.17
N ALA A 3 16.41 -7.58 -30.99
CA ALA A 3 16.12 -8.67 -30.08
C ALA A 3 14.65 -8.59 -29.63
N ALA A 4 13.92 -9.68 -29.79
CA ALA A 4 12.57 -9.82 -29.28
C ALA A 4 12.59 -9.74 -27.74
N PRO A 5 11.60 -9.08 -27.10
CA PRO A 5 11.52 -9.07 -25.65
C PRO A 5 11.31 -10.51 -25.16
N ALA A 6 12.12 -10.91 -24.17
CA ALA A 6 11.99 -12.23 -23.57
C ALA A 6 10.58 -12.39 -22.97
N PRO A 7 9.92 -13.55 -23.15
CA PRO A 7 8.63 -13.79 -22.54
C PRO A 7 8.75 -13.65 -21.03
N VAL A 8 7.84 -12.89 -20.42
CA VAL A 8 7.68 -12.88 -18.96
C VAL A 8 7.57 -14.32 -18.48
N SER A 9 8.45 -14.72 -17.56
CA SER A 9 8.40 -16.07 -16.98
C SER A 9 6.99 -16.35 -16.48
N SER A 10 6.41 -17.51 -16.83
CA SER A 10 5.03 -17.89 -16.46
C SER A 10 4.73 -17.67 -14.96
N THR A 11 5.73 -17.87 -14.11
CA THR A 11 5.69 -17.59 -12.67
C THR A 11 5.46 -16.12 -12.33
N ALA A 12 6.10 -15.17 -13.04
CA ALA A 12 5.94 -13.74 -12.81
C ALA A 12 4.55 -13.25 -13.23
N ALA A 13 4.04 -13.78 -14.36
CA ALA A 13 2.67 -13.53 -14.80
C ALA A 13 1.63 -14.09 -13.81
N GLY A 14 1.88 -15.30 -13.28
CA GLY A 14 1.07 -15.91 -12.23
C GLY A 14 1.07 -15.07 -10.94
N ALA A 15 2.25 -14.62 -10.49
CA ALA A 15 2.41 -13.79 -9.31
C ALA A 15 1.68 -12.44 -9.44
N LEU A 16 1.79 -11.77 -10.59
CA LEU A 16 1.06 -10.53 -10.88
C LEU A 16 -0.46 -10.75 -10.83
N SER A 17 -0.94 -11.84 -11.43
CA SER A 17 -2.37 -12.17 -11.41
C SER A 17 -2.89 -12.43 -9.99
N ALA A 18 -2.10 -13.10 -9.15
CA ALA A 18 -2.44 -13.35 -7.75
C ALA A 18 -2.47 -12.05 -6.93
N PHE A 19 -1.48 -11.17 -7.13
CA PHE A 19 -1.45 -9.85 -6.49
C PHE A 19 -2.67 -9.01 -6.88
N LEU A 20 -2.98 -8.91 -8.17
CA LEU A 20 -4.13 -8.14 -8.67
C LEU A 20 -5.45 -8.67 -8.10
N ARG A 21 -5.64 -9.99 -8.04
CA ARG A 21 -6.82 -10.59 -7.40
C ARG A 21 -6.90 -10.32 -5.90
N GLY A 22 -5.77 -10.22 -5.21
CA GLY A 22 -5.73 -9.88 -3.78
C GLY A 22 -6.11 -8.42 -3.50
N VAL A 23 -5.74 -7.49 -4.40
CA VAL A 23 -5.96 -6.05 -4.18
C VAL A 23 -7.24 -5.51 -4.83
N GLU A 24 -7.76 -6.13 -5.89
CA GLU A 24 -8.86 -5.60 -6.71
C GLU A 24 -10.13 -5.27 -5.91
N ARG A 25 -10.51 -6.12 -4.94
CA ARG A 25 -11.72 -5.91 -4.13
C ARG A 25 -11.61 -4.65 -3.27
N ARG A 26 -10.48 -4.53 -2.57
CA ARG A 26 -10.21 -3.39 -1.67
C ARG A 26 -10.06 -2.11 -2.47
N ALA A 27 -9.30 -2.17 -3.56
CA ALA A 27 -9.09 -1.05 -4.45
C ALA A 27 -10.40 -0.53 -5.03
N LEU A 28 -11.30 -1.43 -5.46
CA LEU A 28 -12.60 -1.03 -5.99
C LEU A 28 -13.44 -0.32 -4.91
N VAL A 29 -13.58 -0.92 -3.71
CA VAL A 29 -14.37 -0.29 -2.64
C VAL A 29 -13.76 1.06 -2.25
N VAL A 30 -12.44 1.18 -2.16
CA VAL A 30 -11.77 2.46 -1.88
C VAL A 30 -12.12 3.50 -2.94
N ALA A 31 -12.04 3.15 -4.23
CA ALA A 31 -12.37 4.06 -5.31
C ALA A 31 -13.87 4.42 -5.34
N GLU A 32 -14.77 3.46 -5.09
CA GLU A 32 -16.22 3.69 -5.01
C GLU A 32 -16.58 4.64 -3.87
N LEU A 33 -15.97 4.44 -2.69
CA LEU A 33 -16.22 5.30 -1.53
C LEU A 33 -15.57 6.67 -1.67
N GLN A 34 -14.48 6.81 -2.42
CA GLN A 34 -13.89 8.12 -2.68
C GLN A 34 -14.71 8.93 -3.69
N CYS A 35 -15.12 8.30 -4.79
CA CYS A 35 -15.81 8.94 -5.91
C CYS A 35 -17.32 9.05 -5.71
N GLY A 36 -17.92 8.13 -4.93
CA GLY A 36 -19.37 7.98 -4.80
C GLY A 36 -20.09 7.57 -6.08
N ASP A 37 -19.36 7.17 -7.13
CA ASP A 37 -19.89 6.64 -8.39
C ASP A 37 -19.19 5.31 -8.74
N PRO A 38 -19.93 4.19 -8.83
CA PRO A 38 -19.35 2.90 -9.14
C PRO A 38 -18.74 2.83 -10.55
N THR A 39 -19.28 3.55 -11.52
CA THR A 39 -18.80 3.49 -12.91
C THR A 39 -17.45 4.19 -13.06
N VAL A 40 -17.29 5.36 -12.43
CA VAL A 40 -16.03 6.10 -12.40
C VAL A 40 -14.96 5.33 -11.64
N ALA A 41 -15.33 4.71 -10.52
CA ALA A 41 -14.46 3.85 -9.72
C ALA A 41 -13.95 2.63 -10.53
N GLU A 42 -14.85 1.92 -11.21
CA GLU A 42 -14.49 0.77 -12.07
C GLU A 42 -13.53 1.19 -13.19
N GLN A 43 -13.79 2.31 -13.88
CA GLN A 43 -12.93 2.83 -14.94
C GLN A 43 -11.54 3.24 -14.43
N ALA A 44 -11.48 3.93 -13.29
CA ALA A 44 -10.21 4.33 -12.67
C ALA A 44 -9.38 3.11 -12.28
N LEU A 45 -10.01 2.09 -11.69
CA LEU A 45 -9.32 0.85 -11.30
C LEU A 45 -8.78 0.08 -12.50
N VAL A 46 -9.57 -0.10 -13.56
CA VAL A 46 -9.11 -0.77 -14.79
C VAL A 46 -7.91 -0.05 -15.40
N ALA A 47 -7.92 1.29 -15.42
CA ALA A 47 -6.80 2.09 -15.90
C ALA A 47 -5.53 1.89 -15.04
N VAL A 48 -5.68 1.77 -13.72
CA VAL A 48 -4.57 1.50 -12.78
C VAL A 48 -4.04 0.09 -12.96
N MET A 49 -4.89 -0.93 -13.04
CA MET A 49 -4.48 -2.32 -13.26
C MET A 49 -3.67 -2.48 -14.55
N ARG A 50 -4.09 -1.82 -15.64
CA ARG A 50 -3.35 -1.83 -16.91
C ARG A 50 -2.02 -1.10 -16.81
N ALA A 51 -1.98 0.07 -16.15
CA ALA A 51 -0.75 0.83 -15.96
C ALA A 51 0.25 0.06 -15.08
N PHE A 52 -0.25 -0.57 -14.01
CA PHE A 52 0.55 -1.36 -13.09
C PHE A 52 1.13 -2.61 -13.78
N ALA A 53 0.34 -3.33 -14.58
CA ALA A 53 0.82 -4.48 -15.33
C ALA A 53 1.98 -4.14 -16.30
N GLY A 54 2.02 -2.91 -16.81
CA GLY A 54 3.09 -2.43 -17.68
C GLY A 54 4.42 -2.11 -16.96
N ILE A 55 4.39 -1.87 -15.64
CA ILE A 55 5.59 -1.55 -14.85
C ILE A 55 6.00 -2.69 -13.90
N ALA A 56 5.09 -3.62 -13.59
CA ALA A 56 5.30 -4.64 -12.56
C ALA A 56 6.51 -5.56 -12.84
N SER A 57 6.90 -5.75 -14.10
CA SER A 57 8.09 -6.53 -14.48
C SER A 57 9.39 -5.91 -13.96
N ASP A 58 9.42 -4.59 -13.80
CA ASP A 58 10.62 -3.83 -13.49
C ASP A 58 10.75 -3.54 -11.98
N LEU A 59 9.73 -3.92 -11.20
CA LEU A 59 9.66 -3.66 -9.77
C LEU A 59 9.78 -4.96 -8.94
N PRO A 60 10.55 -4.94 -7.84
CA PRO A 60 10.52 -6.02 -6.86
C PRO A 60 9.11 -6.23 -6.30
N MET A 61 8.70 -7.49 -6.11
CA MET A 61 7.36 -7.85 -5.60
C MET A 61 7.00 -7.17 -4.28
N ALA A 62 7.99 -6.91 -3.40
CA ALA A 62 7.79 -6.21 -2.13
C ALA A 62 7.28 -4.77 -2.30
N GLN A 63 7.61 -4.10 -3.42
CA GLN A 63 7.22 -2.72 -3.70
C GLN A 63 5.89 -2.61 -4.44
N TRP A 64 5.30 -3.75 -4.84
CA TRP A 64 4.06 -3.79 -5.61
C TRP A 64 2.87 -3.13 -4.91
N PRO A 65 2.59 -3.40 -3.61
CA PRO A 65 1.46 -2.78 -2.92
C PRO A 65 1.54 -1.26 -2.90
N GLU A 66 2.68 -0.72 -2.44
CA GLU A 66 2.92 0.72 -2.34
C GLU A 66 2.71 1.42 -3.69
N ARG A 67 3.27 0.84 -4.75
CA ARG A 67 3.22 1.38 -6.11
C ARG A 67 1.82 1.30 -6.71
N PHE A 68 1.10 0.22 -6.46
CA PHE A 68 -0.28 0.08 -6.89
C PHE A 68 -1.17 1.14 -6.23
N TRP A 69 -1.08 1.30 -4.91
CA TRP A 69 -1.87 2.29 -4.18
C TRP A 69 -1.50 3.72 -4.56
N SER A 70 -0.21 4.02 -4.73
CA SER A 70 0.25 5.32 -5.24
C SER A 70 -0.35 5.64 -6.62
N LEU A 71 -0.34 4.68 -7.56
CA LEU A 71 -0.98 4.87 -8.87
C LEU A 71 -2.48 5.09 -8.79
N LEU A 72 -3.16 4.49 -7.82
CA LEU A 72 -4.60 4.63 -7.62
C LEU A 72 -4.96 6.01 -7.09
N VAL A 73 -4.35 6.45 -5.98
CA VAL A 73 -4.70 7.70 -5.30
C VAL A 73 -4.32 8.95 -6.11
N HIS A 74 -3.37 8.84 -7.04
CA HIS A 74 -2.97 9.93 -7.93
C HIS A 74 -3.82 10.04 -9.20
N ARG A 75 -4.86 9.22 -9.35
CA ARG A 75 -5.82 9.41 -10.45
C ARG A 75 -6.68 10.64 -10.19
N ALA A 76 -6.84 11.46 -11.23
CA ALA A 76 -7.71 12.64 -11.22
C ALA A 76 -9.11 12.38 -10.59
N PRO A 77 -9.88 11.33 -10.97
CA PRO A 77 -11.19 11.09 -10.37
C PRO A 77 -11.16 10.82 -8.86
N LEU A 78 -10.02 10.38 -8.29
CA LEU A 78 -9.88 10.15 -6.85
C LEU A 78 -9.37 11.39 -6.11
N ARG A 79 -8.53 12.21 -6.74
CA ARG A 79 -8.05 13.48 -6.15
C ARG A 79 -9.16 14.53 -6.13
N GLU A 80 -9.91 14.64 -7.21
CA GLU A 80 -10.99 15.62 -7.41
C GLU A 80 -12.28 14.90 -7.80
N PRO A 81 -12.92 14.17 -6.87
CA PRO A 81 -14.16 13.46 -7.15
C PRO A 81 -15.30 14.44 -7.40
N ALA A 82 -16.10 14.16 -8.44
CA ALA A 82 -17.37 14.84 -8.65
C ALA A 82 -18.36 14.50 -7.52
N ALA A 83 -19.46 15.24 -7.44
CA ALA A 83 -20.52 14.96 -6.47
C ALA A 83 -21.07 13.54 -6.67
N GLY A 84 -20.80 12.66 -5.70
CA GLY A 84 -21.19 11.25 -5.72
C GLY A 84 -22.37 10.94 -4.80
N ARG A 85 -22.73 9.66 -4.70
CA ARG A 85 -23.77 9.17 -3.80
C ARG A 85 -23.21 8.09 -2.88
N TRP A 86 -23.45 8.26 -1.59
CA TRP A 86 -23.11 7.27 -0.57
C TRP A 86 -24.38 6.62 -0.03
N PRO A 87 -24.33 5.33 0.32
CA PRO A 87 -25.45 4.65 0.96
C PRO A 87 -25.61 5.14 2.40
N ALA A 88 -26.82 5.06 2.93
CA ALA A 88 -27.19 5.52 4.28
C ALA A 88 -26.16 5.17 5.39
N PRO A 89 -25.67 3.92 5.55
CA PRO A 89 -24.70 3.62 6.62
C PRO A 89 -23.33 4.30 6.45
N LEU A 90 -23.03 4.88 5.29
CA LEU A 90 -21.78 5.56 4.96
C LEU A 90 -22.02 7.03 4.57
N GLU A 91 -23.17 7.59 4.91
CA GLU A 91 -23.54 8.97 4.58
C GLU A 91 -22.55 10.00 5.16
N HIS A 92 -21.92 9.68 6.30
CA HIS A 92 -20.82 10.47 6.89
C HIS A 92 -19.74 10.85 5.86
N LEU A 93 -19.41 9.93 4.94
CA LEU A 93 -18.39 10.16 3.91
C LEU A 93 -18.77 11.29 2.93
N ALA A 94 -20.06 11.51 2.68
CA ALA A 94 -20.54 12.53 1.77
C ALA A 94 -20.25 13.95 2.30
N GLY A 95 -20.25 14.13 3.64
CA GLY A 95 -19.96 15.40 4.29
C GLY A 95 -18.47 15.72 4.41
N LEU A 96 -17.59 14.75 4.16
CA LEU A 96 -16.15 14.94 4.27
C LEU A 96 -15.55 15.67 3.06
N THR A 97 -14.50 16.45 3.30
CA THR A 97 -13.68 16.97 2.21
C THR A 97 -13.02 15.81 1.45
N PRO A 98 -12.81 15.92 0.13
CA PRO A 98 -12.15 14.86 -0.65
C PRO A 98 -10.82 14.34 -0.06
N PRO A 99 -9.89 15.17 0.47
CA PRO A 99 -8.65 14.65 1.06
C PRO A 99 -8.89 13.90 2.39
N ALA A 100 -9.76 14.41 3.27
CA ALA A 100 -10.09 13.74 4.53
C ALA A 100 -10.81 12.40 4.28
N ARG A 101 -11.73 12.37 3.32
CA ARG A 101 -12.39 11.14 2.86
C ARG A 101 -11.39 10.11 2.34
N LEU A 102 -10.43 10.54 1.50
CA LEU A 102 -9.45 9.62 0.93
C LEU A 102 -8.53 9.04 2.01
N ALA A 103 -8.04 9.87 2.94
CA ALA A 103 -7.23 9.43 4.07
C ALA A 103 -7.96 8.38 4.92
N PHE A 104 -9.22 8.68 5.27
CA PHE A 104 -10.08 7.77 6.01
C PHE A 104 -10.30 6.44 5.30
N VAL A 105 -10.71 6.48 4.03
CA VAL A 105 -11.03 5.28 3.24
C VAL A 105 -9.78 4.43 2.97
N LEU A 106 -8.59 5.03 2.83
CA LEU A 106 -7.32 4.28 2.75
C LEU A 106 -7.01 3.58 4.07
N ARG A 107 -7.24 4.23 5.21
CA ARG A 107 -7.03 3.63 6.53
C ARG A 107 -7.93 2.42 6.77
N ILE A 108 -9.23 2.53 6.46
CA ILE A 108 -10.20 1.47 6.79
C ILE A 108 -10.40 0.46 5.67
N GLY A 109 -10.49 0.90 4.41
CA GLY A 109 -10.78 0.03 3.26
C GLY A 109 -9.51 -0.45 2.57
N GLY A 110 -8.56 0.47 2.41
CA GLY A 110 -7.22 0.17 1.92
C GLY A 110 -6.34 -0.54 2.95
N GLY A 111 -6.76 -0.58 4.24
CA GLY A 111 -6.09 -1.20 5.38
C GLY A 111 -4.59 -0.89 5.46
N LEU A 112 -4.21 0.33 5.07
CA LEU A 112 -2.84 0.80 5.20
C LEU A 112 -2.63 1.34 6.61
N ASP A 113 -1.41 1.21 7.14
CA ASP A 113 -1.00 1.96 8.32
C ASP A 113 -0.85 3.46 7.98
N GLU A 114 -0.72 4.29 9.01
CA GLU A 114 -0.67 5.75 8.84
C GLU A 114 0.57 6.21 8.06
N ALA A 115 1.73 5.58 8.27
CA ALA A 115 2.97 5.94 7.61
C ALA A 115 2.93 5.61 6.12
N ALA A 116 2.46 4.42 5.77
CA ALA A 116 2.26 3.99 4.40
C ALA A 116 1.22 4.87 3.70
N ALA A 117 0.10 5.17 4.34
CA ALA A 117 -0.94 6.02 3.77
C ALA A 117 -0.46 7.47 3.54
N ALA A 118 0.25 8.06 4.50
CA ALA A 118 0.84 9.40 4.37
C ALA A 118 1.85 9.44 3.20
N GLN A 119 2.73 8.44 3.11
CA GLN A 119 3.70 8.31 2.02
C GLN A 119 3.01 8.18 0.65
N ILE A 120 1.97 7.34 0.55
CA ILE A 120 1.22 7.12 -0.69
C ILE A 120 0.46 8.37 -1.14
N LEU A 121 -0.03 9.18 -0.21
CA LEU A 121 -0.71 10.44 -0.49
C LEU A 121 0.23 11.61 -0.77
N ASP A 122 1.53 11.43 -0.54
CA ASP A 122 2.57 12.46 -0.57
C ASP A 122 2.26 13.61 0.42
N LEU A 123 1.89 13.23 1.64
CA LEU A 123 1.56 14.15 2.73
C LEU A 123 2.54 14.00 3.89
N PRO A 124 2.92 15.10 4.57
CA PRO A 124 3.55 15.03 5.88
C PRO A 124 2.69 14.24 6.87
N MET A 125 3.31 13.49 7.77
CA MET A 125 2.60 12.67 8.76
C MET A 125 1.58 13.48 9.57
N ALA A 126 1.96 14.68 10.00
CA ALA A 126 1.08 15.56 10.78
C ALA A 126 -0.18 15.97 10.00
N ASP A 127 -0.04 16.26 8.70
CA ASP A 127 -1.16 16.64 7.84
C ASP A 127 -2.10 15.45 7.58
N TYR A 128 -1.52 14.25 7.45
CA TYR A 128 -2.30 13.02 7.33
C TYR A 128 -3.10 12.74 8.61
N GLN A 129 -2.48 12.88 9.79
CA GLN A 129 -3.15 12.70 11.08
C GLN A 129 -4.26 13.74 11.30
N HIS A 130 -4.02 14.99 10.88
CA HIS A 130 -5.04 16.03 10.92
C HIS A 130 -6.23 15.70 10.00
N ALA A 131 -5.97 15.29 8.75
CA ALA A 131 -7.00 14.87 7.83
C ALA A 131 -7.81 13.65 8.35
N LEU A 132 -7.15 12.74 9.06
CA LEU A 132 -7.81 11.60 9.70
C LEU A 132 -8.69 12.04 10.88
N ALA A 133 -8.19 12.96 11.71
CA ALA A 133 -8.95 13.52 12.83
C ALA A 133 -10.18 14.32 12.37
N ASP A 134 -10.07 15.02 11.24
CA ASP A 134 -11.19 15.71 10.61
C ASP A 134 -12.23 14.74 10.04
N ALA A 135 -11.78 13.56 9.60
CA ALA A 135 -12.65 12.50 9.08
C ALA A 135 -13.34 11.67 10.18
N CYS A 136 -12.82 11.69 11.42
CA CYS A 136 -13.39 10.93 12.52
C CYS A 136 -14.84 11.38 12.81
N PRO A 137 -15.80 10.44 12.93
CA PRO A 137 -17.12 10.78 13.41
C PRO A 137 -17.04 11.34 14.83
N ARG A 138 -17.95 12.26 15.14
CA ARG A 138 -18.02 12.92 16.45
C ARG A 138 -19.34 12.58 17.13
N ASP A 139 -19.29 12.45 18.45
CA ASP A 139 -20.47 12.21 19.27
C ASP A 139 -21.32 13.49 19.41
N ALA A 140 -22.44 13.40 20.13
CA ALA A 140 -23.32 14.54 20.40
C ALA A 140 -22.63 15.67 21.18
N HIS A 141 -21.51 15.39 21.85
CA HIS A 141 -20.72 16.35 22.60
C HIS A 141 -19.56 16.93 21.77
N GLY A 142 -19.42 16.53 20.50
CA GLY A 142 -18.34 16.96 19.60
C GLY A 142 -17.00 16.25 19.81
N ASN A 143 -16.94 15.25 20.68
CA ASN A 143 -15.77 14.42 20.94
C ASN A 143 -15.63 13.32 19.88
N PRO A 144 -14.42 12.78 19.63
CA PRO A 144 -14.24 11.66 18.71
C PRO A 144 -15.06 10.43 19.15
N ASP A 145 -15.90 9.92 18.25
CA ASP A 145 -16.76 8.77 18.50
C ASP A 145 -16.09 7.46 18.03
N ALA A 146 -15.59 6.70 18.98
CA ALA A 146 -14.96 5.41 18.72
C ALA A 146 -15.98 4.33 18.27
N ALA A 147 -17.26 4.43 18.65
CA ALA A 147 -18.29 3.49 18.23
C ALA A 147 -18.69 3.75 16.77
N GLY A 148 -18.92 5.02 16.41
CA GLY A 148 -19.16 5.45 15.04
C GLY A 148 -18.02 5.09 14.10
N TRP A 149 -16.77 5.25 14.54
CA TRP A 149 -15.60 4.82 13.75
C TRP A 149 -15.61 3.32 13.47
N ARG A 150 -15.84 2.48 14.49
CA ARG A 150 -15.91 1.02 14.33
C ARG A 150 -17.06 0.61 13.43
N ALA A 151 -18.24 1.21 13.58
CA ALA A 151 -19.38 0.95 12.73
C ALA A 151 -19.07 1.26 11.26
N LEU A 152 -18.45 2.41 10.95
CA LEU A 152 -18.03 2.74 9.59
C LEU A 152 -17.00 1.74 9.05
N ALA A 153 -16.00 1.37 9.85
CA ALA A 153 -14.99 0.39 9.46
C ALA A 153 -15.63 -0.97 9.14
N GLU A 154 -16.52 -1.47 10.00
CA GLU A 154 -17.28 -2.70 9.78
C GLU A 154 -18.10 -2.63 8.49
N GLN A 155 -18.82 -1.54 8.25
CA GLN A 155 -19.62 -1.37 7.03
C GLN A 155 -18.74 -1.39 5.76
N VAL A 156 -17.55 -0.80 5.80
CA VAL A 156 -16.60 -0.87 4.69
C VAL A 156 -16.05 -2.30 4.51
N GLN A 157 -15.71 -3.00 5.59
CA GLN A 157 -15.24 -4.39 5.52
C GLN A 157 -16.31 -5.36 5.01
N LEU A 158 -17.56 -5.21 5.45
CA LEU A 158 -18.71 -5.93 4.91
C LEU A 158 -18.82 -5.72 3.41
N ARG A 159 -18.68 -4.47 2.94
CA ARG A 159 -18.73 -4.14 1.51
C ARG A 159 -17.60 -4.77 0.69
N ILE A 160 -16.39 -4.84 1.25
CA ILE A 160 -15.24 -5.52 0.62
C ILE A 160 -15.50 -7.02 0.51
N ARG A 161 -16.06 -7.63 1.57
CA ARG A 161 -16.35 -9.06 1.63
C ARG A 161 -17.49 -9.46 0.70
N ASP A 162 -18.58 -8.69 0.71
CA ASP A 162 -19.83 -8.99 0.02
C ASP A 162 -19.84 -8.49 -1.44
N LEU A 163 -18.70 -7.98 -1.93
CA LEU A 163 -18.55 -7.55 -3.31
C LEU A 163 -18.75 -8.74 -4.28
N PRO A 164 -19.74 -8.68 -5.20
CA PRO A 164 -20.09 -9.83 -6.03
C PRO A 164 -19.01 -10.13 -7.07
N ALA A 165 -18.70 -11.42 -7.22
CA ALA A 165 -17.67 -11.90 -8.16
C ALA A 165 -17.93 -11.49 -9.62
N SER A 166 -19.20 -11.34 -10.02
CA SER A 166 -19.58 -10.88 -11.36
C SER A 166 -19.10 -9.46 -11.67
N ARG A 167 -19.00 -8.58 -10.66
CA ARG A 167 -18.43 -7.24 -10.83
C ARG A 167 -16.93 -7.28 -10.99
N LEU A 168 -16.24 -8.13 -10.24
CA LEU A 168 -14.80 -8.34 -10.39
C LEU A 168 -14.44 -8.93 -11.77
N GLN A 169 -15.23 -9.88 -12.26
CA GLN A 169 -15.07 -10.42 -13.61
C GLN A 169 -15.22 -9.34 -14.68
N ARG A 170 -16.13 -8.38 -14.52
CA ARG A 170 -16.26 -7.24 -15.45
C ARG A 170 -15.03 -6.35 -15.50
N LEU A 171 -14.30 -6.18 -14.39
CA LEU A 171 -13.03 -5.45 -14.37
C LEU A 171 -11.93 -6.14 -15.17
N GLN A 172 -11.95 -7.47 -15.20
CA GLN A 172 -10.94 -8.30 -15.87
C GLN A 172 -11.27 -8.55 -17.33
N GLN A 173 -12.52 -8.33 -17.75
CA GLN A 173 -12.89 -8.44 -19.16
C GLN A 173 -12.13 -7.35 -19.94
N PRO A 174 -11.43 -7.73 -21.02
CA PRO A 174 -10.94 -6.75 -21.97
C PRO A 174 -12.13 -5.89 -22.37
N VAL A 175 -12.05 -4.58 -22.15
CA VAL A 175 -13.05 -3.64 -22.66
C VAL A 175 -13.14 -3.95 -24.15
N ALA A 176 -14.22 -4.62 -24.57
CA ALA A 176 -14.52 -4.79 -25.96
C ALA A 176 -14.46 -3.37 -26.53
N ALA A 177 -13.55 -3.15 -27.48
CA ALA A 177 -13.48 -1.87 -28.18
C ALA A 177 -14.92 -1.46 -28.45
N PRO A 178 -15.36 -0.24 -28.07
CA PRO A 178 -16.73 0.17 -28.29
C PRO A 178 -17.01 -0.19 -29.73
N ALA A 179 -17.96 -1.11 -29.95
CA ALA A 179 -18.29 -1.57 -31.29
C ALA A 179 -18.47 -0.29 -32.08
N SER A 180 -17.48 0.01 -32.93
CA SER A 180 -17.47 1.23 -33.70
C SER A 180 -18.80 1.16 -34.41
N GLN A 181 -19.73 2.04 -34.01
CA GLN A 181 -20.87 2.32 -34.85
C GLN A 181 -20.23 2.74 -36.14
N GLN A 182 -20.24 1.79 -37.07
CA GLN A 182 -19.68 1.91 -38.39
C GLN A 182 -20.33 3.18 -38.91
N PRO A 183 -19.59 4.29 -39.09
CA PRO A 183 -20.17 5.38 -39.84
C PRO A 183 -20.42 4.77 -41.21
N ASP A 184 -21.69 4.72 -41.58
CA ASP A 184 -22.12 4.35 -42.91
C ASP A 184 -21.14 4.95 -43.90
N THR A 185 -20.65 4.10 -44.78
CA THR A 185 -19.80 4.43 -45.91
C THR A 185 -20.56 5.36 -46.85
N ALA A 186 -20.70 6.63 -46.46
CA ALA A 186 -21.19 7.70 -47.29
C ALA A 186 -20.00 8.28 -48.05
N SER A 187 -19.73 7.64 -49.20
CA SER A 187 -19.07 8.18 -50.39
C SER A 187 -18.34 9.53 -50.22
N TRP A 188 -17.04 9.49 -50.01
CA TRP A 188 -16.19 10.62 -50.37
C TRP A 188 -16.07 10.65 -51.90
N ARG A 189 -17.02 11.36 -52.55
CA ARG A 189 -16.82 11.79 -53.92
C ARG A 189 -15.65 12.78 -53.95
N THR A 190 -14.74 12.50 -54.86
CA THR A 190 -13.71 13.39 -55.38
C THR A 190 -14.27 14.78 -55.69
N PRO A 191 -13.69 15.88 -55.14
CA PRO A 191 -13.85 17.17 -55.75
C PRO A 191 -12.93 17.26 -56.96
N VAL A 192 -13.56 17.56 -58.10
CA VAL A 192 -12.96 17.85 -59.40
C VAL A 192 -11.92 18.97 -59.29
N LYS A 193 -10.79 18.74 -59.96
CA LYS A 193 -9.74 19.71 -60.24
C LYS A 193 -10.30 20.84 -61.12
N SER A 194 -10.36 22.07 -60.61
CA SER A 194 -10.46 23.28 -61.42
C SER A 194 -9.12 23.99 -61.46
N ASP A 195 -8.53 24.04 -62.65
CA ASP A 195 -7.39 24.88 -63.00
C ASP A 195 -7.85 26.35 -63.13
N ALA A 196 -7.19 27.28 -62.43
CA ALA A 196 -6.70 28.55 -62.99
C ALA A 196 -5.89 29.35 -61.92
N PRO A 197 -4.91 30.17 -62.34
CA PRO A 197 -3.75 30.51 -61.52
C PRO A 197 -3.84 31.89 -60.87
N THR A 198 -3.19 32.05 -59.71
CA THR A 198 -2.65 33.37 -59.30
C THR A 198 -1.39 33.18 -58.46
N GLN A 199 -0.34 33.84 -58.93
CA GLN A 199 0.99 33.90 -58.36
C GLN A 199 0.98 34.40 -56.91
N ARG A 200 1.68 33.69 -56.02
CA ARG A 200 2.41 34.33 -54.91
C ARG A 200 3.79 33.68 -54.74
N ARG A 201 4.81 34.54 -54.80
CA ARG A 201 6.25 34.31 -54.64
C ARG A 201 6.61 33.32 -53.52
N PRO A 202 7.57 32.40 -53.72
CA PRO A 202 8.19 31.69 -52.62
C PRO A 202 9.27 32.56 -51.96
N LEU A 203 9.07 32.92 -50.70
CA LEU A 203 10.18 33.37 -49.85
C LEU A 203 10.98 32.14 -49.42
N LYS A 204 12.16 31.97 -50.04
CA LYS A 204 13.22 31.09 -49.54
C LYS A 204 13.61 31.56 -48.13
N ARG A 205 13.31 30.76 -47.10
CA ARG A 205 14.03 30.82 -45.82
C ARG A 205 15.12 29.75 -45.82
N GLN A 206 16.33 30.17 -46.15
CA GLN A 206 17.55 29.48 -45.76
C GLN A 206 17.93 29.84 -44.32
N ARG A 207 18.72 28.92 -43.73
CA ARG A 207 19.51 29.01 -42.48
C ARG A 207 18.72 28.74 -41.19
N GLY A 208 19.24 27.94 -40.27
CA GLY A 208 20.53 27.27 -40.20
C GLY A 208 20.50 26.21 -39.13
N ARG A 209 21.18 25.10 -39.41
CA ARG A 209 21.38 23.96 -38.52
C ARG A 209 22.21 24.42 -37.32
N ARG A 210 21.57 24.92 -36.27
CA ARG A 210 22.20 25.17 -34.98
C ARG A 210 22.26 23.84 -34.24
N PHE A 211 23.45 23.27 -34.17
CA PHE A 211 23.76 22.08 -33.39
C PHE A 211 23.28 22.30 -31.95
N PRO A 212 22.47 21.40 -31.35
CA PRO A 212 21.76 21.68 -30.11
C PRO A 212 22.66 21.48 -28.89
N TRP A 213 23.67 22.35 -28.73
CA TRP A 213 24.53 22.38 -27.54
C TRP A 213 23.71 22.57 -26.25
N LYS A 214 22.56 23.23 -26.33
CA LYS A 214 21.63 23.40 -25.21
C LYS A 214 20.99 22.07 -24.76
N GLY A 215 20.74 21.14 -25.69
CA GLY A 215 20.23 19.80 -25.36
C GLY A 215 21.31 18.92 -24.70
N VAL A 216 22.55 19.01 -25.20
CA VAL A 216 23.69 18.31 -24.59
C VAL A 216 24.00 18.87 -23.20
N LEU A 217 23.90 20.18 -22.98
CA LEU A 217 24.07 20.80 -21.67
C LEU A 217 23.01 20.34 -20.66
N ILE A 218 21.74 20.25 -21.07
CA ILE A 218 20.66 19.76 -20.18
C ILE A 218 20.90 18.30 -19.80
N VAL A 219 21.25 17.44 -20.78
CA VAL A 219 21.54 16.02 -20.51
C VAL A 219 22.77 15.87 -19.62
N ALA A 220 23.82 16.66 -19.83
CA ALA A 220 25.03 16.66 -19.01
C ALA A 220 24.76 17.12 -17.57
N VAL A 221 23.91 18.14 -17.38
CA VAL A 221 23.50 18.60 -16.04
C VAL A 221 22.64 17.56 -15.33
N THR A 222 21.65 16.96 -16.01
CA THR A 222 20.83 15.91 -15.40
C THR A 222 21.63 14.65 -15.08
N ALA A 223 22.59 14.27 -15.94
CA ALA A 223 23.51 13.17 -15.67
C ALA A 223 24.46 13.50 -14.51
N GLY A 224 24.92 14.75 -14.41
CA GLY A 224 25.73 15.24 -13.29
C GLY A 224 24.98 15.21 -11.95
N VAL A 225 23.70 15.58 -11.93
CA VAL A 225 22.86 15.52 -10.72
C VAL A 225 22.57 14.07 -10.33
N LEU A 226 22.27 13.18 -11.29
CA LEU A 226 22.05 11.76 -11.01
C LEU A 226 23.32 11.04 -10.55
N LEU A 227 24.47 11.34 -11.15
CA LEU A 227 25.76 10.81 -10.71
C LEU A 227 26.20 11.39 -9.36
N GLY A 228 25.91 12.68 -9.10
CA GLY A 228 26.15 13.32 -7.81
C GLY A 228 25.30 12.73 -6.70
N GLY A 229 24.01 12.46 -6.96
CA GLY A 229 23.12 11.80 -6.02
C GLY A 229 23.50 10.33 -5.76
N ALA A 230 23.89 9.60 -6.80
CA ALA A 230 24.36 8.21 -6.67
C ALA A 230 25.70 8.12 -5.94
N ALA A 231 26.64 9.05 -6.21
CA ALA A 231 27.92 9.12 -5.52
C ALA A 231 27.75 9.55 -4.05
N TRP A 232 26.87 10.51 -3.76
CA TRP A 232 26.53 10.91 -2.39
C TRP A 232 25.85 9.77 -1.62
N TRP A 233 24.95 9.01 -2.25
CA TRP A 233 24.31 7.86 -1.61
C TRP A 233 25.27 6.68 -1.40
N LYS A 234 26.22 6.47 -2.32
CA LYS A 234 27.28 5.47 -2.15
C LYS A 234 28.31 5.91 -1.11
N HIS A 235 28.62 7.20 -1.01
CA HIS A 235 29.53 7.74 -0.01
C HIS A 235 28.88 7.85 1.38
N ALA A 236 27.57 8.08 1.48
CA ALA A 236 26.82 7.97 2.73
C ALA A 236 26.69 6.52 3.23
N ARG A 237 26.86 5.52 2.35
CA ARG A 237 26.97 4.09 2.72
C ARG A 237 28.40 3.60 2.95
N GLN A 238 29.41 4.32 2.44
CA GLN A 238 30.84 3.93 2.54
C GLN A 238 31.64 4.81 3.50
N GLY A 239 31.10 5.97 3.88
CA GLY A 239 31.49 6.71 5.07
C GLY A 239 30.97 5.93 6.27
N GLY A 240 31.68 4.86 6.61
CA GLY A 240 31.73 4.43 8.00
C GLY A 240 32.07 5.67 8.81
N GLU A 241 31.22 5.98 9.78
CA GLU A 241 31.42 7.13 10.63
C GLU A 241 32.86 7.12 11.14
N PRO A 242 33.59 8.26 11.09
CA PRO A 242 34.78 8.37 11.91
C PRO A 242 34.30 8.12 13.33
N MET A 243 34.86 7.10 13.96
CA MET A 243 34.61 6.67 15.32
C MET A 243 34.50 7.89 16.23
N ALA A 244 33.28 8.39 16.37
CA ALA A 244 32.90 9.32 17.40
C ALA A 244 32.69 8.42 18.61
N ASP A 245 33.37 8.76 19.70
CA ASP A 245 33.15 8.16 21.01
C ASP A 245 31.65 7.91 21.19
N THR A 246 31.29 6.63 21.22
CA THR A 246 29.94 6.21 21.52
C THR A 246 29.62 6.74 22.91
N PRO A 247 28.59 7.58 23.08
CA PRO A 247 28.16 7.95 24.42
C PRO A 247 27.71 6.68 25.16
N GLU A 248 28.16 6.59 26.41
CA GLU A 248 27.83 5.55 27.38
C GLU A 248 26.34 5.15 27.28
N GLY A 249 26.04 3.95 26.75
CA GLY A 249 24.67 3.39 26.78
C GLY A 249 24.05 2.87 25.46
N ALA A 250 24.73 2.90 24.32
CA ALA A 250 24.19 2.29 23.08
C ALA A 250 24.66 0.83 22.90
N VAL A 251 23.72 -0.12 22.98
CA VAL A 251 23.99 -1.57 22.86
C VAL A 251 24.05 -1.97 21.37
N ALA A 252 25.23 -2.37 20.91
CA ALA A 252 25.42 -3.12 19.66
C ALA A 252 25.32 -4.63 19.95
N ASP A 253 24.82 -5.37 18.96
CA ASP A 253 24.52 -6.80 19.06
C ASP A 253 25.75 -7.66 19.41
N ALA A 254 25.65 -8.29 20.58
CA ALA A 254 26.32 -9.51 21.09
C ALA A 254 27.87 -9.59 21.12
N GLY A 255 28.49 -8.83 22.02
CA GLY A 255 29.65 -9.31 22.80
C GLY A 255 29.20 -10.02 24.10
N PRO A 256 30.08 -10.76 24.82
CA PRO A 256 29.71 -11.40 26.09
C PRO A 256 29.22 -10.34 27.09
N VAL A 257 28.07 -10.59 27.72
CA VAL A 257 27.42 -9.65 28.66
C VAL A 257 28.37 -9.34 29.82
N THR A 258 28.86 -8.11 29.87
CA THR A 258 29.63 -7.59 31.00
C THR A 258 28.69 -6.84 31.95
N VAL A 259 28.58 -7.33 33.19
CA VAL A 259 27.82 -6.66 34.25
C VAL A 259 28.79 -5.77 35.03
N GLU A 260 28.63 -4.45 34.92
CA GLU A 260 29.33 -3.49 35.75
C GLU A 260 28.38 -2.92 36.81
N ALA A 261 28.83 -2.86 38.06
CA ALA A 261 28.04 -2.32 39.15
C ALA A 261 28.11 -0.79 39.12
N LEU A 262 26.97 -0.13 38.87
CA LEU A 262 26.89 1.32 38.89
C LEU A 262 27.30 1.88 40.27
N PRO A 263 28.13 2.94 40.33
CA PRO A 263 28.49 3.59 41.57
C PRO A 263 27.25 4.22 42.22
N ALA A 264 27.03 3.90 43.50
CA ALA A 264 25.84 4.31 44.29
C ALA A 264 25.67 5.83 44.47
N ALA A 265 26.57 6.65 43.93
CA ALA A 265 26.58 8.10 44.08
C ALA A 265 25.69 8.84 43.07
N ASP A 266 25.34 8.22 41.94
CA ASP A 266 24.54 8.84 40.86
C ASP A 266 23.18 8.15 40.68
N LEU A 267 22.46 7.93 41.77
CA LEU A 267 21.02 7.67 41.67
C LEU A 267 20.32 9.02 41.46
N PRO A 268 19.62 9.24 40.33
CA PRO A 268 18.79 10.43 40.21
C PRO A 268 17.81 10.42 41.38
N THR A 269 17.88 11.46 42.22
CA THR A 269 16.83 11.72 43.21
C THR A 269 15.61 12.14 42.42
N VAL A 270 14.83 11.16 41.98
CA VAL A 270 13.52 11.38 41.39
C VAL A 270 12.66 11.92 42.52
N ALA A 271 12.48 13.24 42.55
CA ALA A 271 11.40 13.81 43.33
C ALA A 271 10.11 13.12 42.86
N PRO A 272 9.25 12.63 43.77
CA PRO A 272 8.04 11.91 43.40
C PRO A 272 7.06 12.91 42.77
N THR A 273 7.24 13.22 41.49
CA THR A 273 6.13 13.72 40.69
C THR A 273 5.23 12.51 40.47
N ALA A 274 4.21 12.41 41.31
CA ALA A 274 3.15 11.44 41.18
C ALA A 274 2.45 11.66 39.83
N SER A 275 3.00 11.07 38.78
CA SER A 275 2.26 10.86 37.55
C SER A 275 1.00 10.08 37.93
N PRO A 276 -0.20 10.50 37.52
CA PRO A 276 -1.43 9.76 37.82
C PRO A 276 -1.37 8.33 37.27
N TYR A 277 -0.55 8.09 36.24
CA TYR A 277 -0.24 6.77 35.71
C TYR A 277 0.62 5.93 36.66
N ALA A 278 1.58 6.54 37.38
CA ALA A 278 2.41 5.81 38.32
C ALA A 278 1.62 5.27 39.53
N ALA A 279 0.60 6.01 40.00
CA ALA A 279 -0.29 5.54 41.05
C ALA A 279 -1.20 4.40 40.57
N THR A 280 -1.64 4.46 39.31
CA THR A 280 -2.48 3.43 38.69
C THR A 280 -1.68 2.15 38.42
N ASP A 281 -0.45 2.30 37.91
CA ASP A 281 0.47 1.19 37.67
C ASP A 281 0.89 0.55 38.99
N ALA A 282 1.16 1.33 40.04
CA ALA A 282 1.46 0.81 41.37
C ALA A 282 0.27 0.05 41.97
N ALA A 283 -0.96 0.52 41.76
CA ALA A 283 -2.17 -0.18 42.21
C ALA A 283 -2.37 -1.50 41.45
N MET A 284 -2.14 -1.51 40.14
CA MET A 284 -2.19 -2.73 39.31
C MET A 284 -1.09 -3.73 39.71
N LEU A 285 0.13 -3.26 39.97
CA LEU A 285 1.26 -4.10 40.39
C LEU A 285 1.11 -4.65 41.81
N ALA A 286 0.35 -3.97 42.66
CA ALA A 286 0.03 -4.41 44.01
C ALA A 286 -1.20 -5.32 44.08
N ASP A 287 -1.90 -5.54 42.96
CA ASP A 287 -3.07 -6.41 42.89
C ASP A 287 -2.66 -7.88 43.14
N PRO A 288 -3.20 -8.55 44.17
CA PRO A 288 -2.91 -9.96 44.45
C PRO A 288 -3.32 -10.91 43.32
N ASP A 289 -4.28 -10.51 42.48
CA ASP A 289 -4.81 -11.34 41.38
C ASP A 289 -4.08 -11.08 40.05
N LEU A 290 -3.13 -10.13 40.01
CA LEU A 290 -2.28 -9.87 38.85
C LEU A 290 -1.64 -11.12 38.22
N PRO A 291 -1.07 -12.09 38.98
CA PRO A 291 -0.52 -13.30 38.38
C PRO A 291 -1.60 -14.11 37.62
N THR A 292 -2.82 -14.20 38.15
CA THR A 292 -3.92 -14.89 37.48
C THR A 292 -4.42 -14.12 36.26
N ALA A 293 -4.45 -12.79 36.32
CA ALA A 293 -4.82 -11.94 35.19
C ALA A 293 -3.81 -12.05 34.03
N ARG A 294 -2.53 -12.25 34.33
CA ARG A 294 -1.48 -12.47 33.31
C ARG A 294 -1.67 -13.76 32.53
N ASP A 295 -2.19 -14.79 33.18
CA ASP A 295 -2.44 -16.11 32.57
C ASP A 295 -3.90 -16.27 32.10
N ALA A 296 -4.69 -15.20 32.08
CA ALA A 296 -6.13 -15.26 31.77
C ALA A 296 -6.41 -15.73 30.34
N ASP A 297 -5.52 -15.42 29.39
CA ASP A 297 -5.56 -15.90 28.01
C ASP A 297 -5.30 -17.41 27.93
N LEU A 298 -4.32 -17.92 28.69
CA LEU A 298 -4.03 -19.34 28.82
C LEU A 298 -5.21 -20.10 29.44
N TYR A 299 -5.83 -19.55 30.50
CA TYR A 299 -7.00 -20.14 31.12
C TYR A 299 -8.24 -20.11 30.21
N ALA A 300 -8.44 -19.03 29.45
CA ALA A 300 -9.51 -18.95 28.46
C ALA A 300 -9.32 -19.98 27.34
N TRP A 301 -8.09 -20.18 26.90
CA TRP A 301 -7.71 -21.20 25.91
C TRP A 301 -7.92 -22.63 26.45
N PHE A 302 -7.54 -22.89 27.70
CA PHE A 302 -7.77 -24.18 28.34
C PHE A 302 -9.27 -24.47 28.53
N ALA A 303 -10.05 -23.47 28.97
CA ALA A 303 -11.51 -23.58 29.10
C ALA A 303 -12.22 -23.80 27.76
N ALA A 304 -11.66 -23.27 26.66
CA ALA A 304 -12.14 -23.50 25.30
C ALA A 304 -11.77 -24.89 24.74
N GLY A 305 -11.03 -25.72 25.49
CA GLY A 305 -10.59 -27.04 25.05
C GLY A 305 -9.51 -27.00 23.98
N GLY A 306 -8.63 -25.99 24.02
CA GLY A 306 -7.55 -25.82 23.05
C GLY A 306 -6.63 -27.04 22.96
N PRO A 307 -6.16 -27.43 21.75
CA PRO A 307 -5.32 -28.60 21.57
C PRO A 307 -3.92 -28.36 22.15
N VAL A 308 -3.46 -29.22 23.06
CA VAL A 308 -2.10 -29.15 23.67
C VAL A 308 -1.05 -28.92 22.57
N PRO A 309 -0.25 -27.84 22.65
CA PRO A 309 0.83 -27.61 21.69
C PRO A 309 1.76 -28.82 21.66
N VAL A 310 2.21 -29.17 20.46
CA VAL A 310 3.19 -30.25 20.29
C VAL A 310 4.43 -29.92 21.12
N ASP A 311 4.91 -30.88 21.90
CA ASP A 311 6.13 -30.73 22.70
C ASP A 311 7.34 -30.61 21.76
N GLU A 312 7.83 -29.38 21.58
CA GLU A 312 8.98 -29.06 20.73
C GLU A 312 10.33 -29.47 21.35
N SER A 313 10.34 -30.01 22.58
CA SER A 313 11.57 -30.53 23.21
C SER A 313 11.99 -31.90 22.67
N GLN A 314 11.11 -32.58 21.92
CA GLN A 314 11.46 -33.77 21.16
C GLN A 314 12.17 -33.37 19.86
N ALA A 315 13.32 -33.99 19.58
CA ALA A 315 14.06 -33.75 18.35
C ALA A 315 13.16 -34.02 17.13
N GLN A 316 12.92 -32.97 16.32
CA GLN A 316 12.22 -33.08 15.05
C GLN A 316 12.87 -34.21 14.24
N PRO A 317 12.14 -35.28 13.85
CA PRO A 317 12.72 -36.36 13.07
C PRO A 317 13.23 -35.79 11.75
N SER A 318 14.55 -35.71 11.63
CA SER A 318 15.26 -35.17 10.48
C SER A 318 15.32 -36.19 9.35
N ARG A 319 14.15 -36.68 8.93
CA ARG A 319 13.94 -37.28 7.60
C ARG A 319 12.45 -37.42 7.32
N PRO A 320 11.91 -36.87 6.22
CA PRO A 320 10.69 -37.39 5.66
C PRO A 320 11.00 -38.79 5.12
N GLU A 321 10.57 -39.82 5.86
CA GLU A 321 10.48 -41.17 5.32
C GLU A 321 9.46 -41.14 4.17
N PRO A 322 9.81 -41.62 2.97
CA PRO A 322 8.87 -41.64 1.85
C PRO A 322 7.66 -42.51 2.21
N ALA A 323 6.46 -42.00 1.89
CA ALA A 323 5.15 -42.56 2.18
C ALA A 323 4.82 -43.88 1.43
N THR A 324 5.72 -44.86 1.49
CA THR A 324 5.55 -46.19 0.90
C THR A 324 6.17 -47.28 1.76
N ALA A 325 5.85 -47.31 3.06
CA ALA A 325 6.12 -48.46 3.93
C ALA A 325 5.06 -48.50 5.04
N GLY A 326 3.94 -49.18 4.78
CA GLY A 326 2.85 -49.27 5.75
C GLY A 326 1.51 -49.69 5.18
N LEU A 327 1.51 -50.49 4.11
CA LEU A 327 0.36 -51.29 3.68
C LEU A 327 0.79 -52.75 3.70
N GLU A 328 1.09 -53.27 4.90
CA GLU A 328 1.02 -54.70 5.15
C GLU A 328 -0.30 -55.00 5.84
N THR A 329 -1.27 -55.40 5.02
CA THR A 329 -2.46 -56.11 5.42
C THR A 329 -2.06 -57.50 5.94
N ALA A 330 -2.02 -57.69 7.25
CA ALA A 330 -2.12 -59.03 7.84
C ALA A 330 -3.59 -59.28 8.16
N ALA A 331 -4.27 -59.91 7.22
CA ALA A 331 -5.52 -60.61 7.46
C ALA A 331 -5.24 -61.96 8.12
N ALA A 332 -6.17 -62.33 8.99
CA ALA A 332 -6.63 -63.70 9.28
C ALA A 332 -5.78 -64.64 10.16
N ASP A 333 -6.48 -65.07 11.22
CA ASP A 333 -6.69 -66.45 11.68
C ASP A 333 -5.87 -67.02 12.87
N GLU A 334 -6.68 -67.63 13.75
CA GLU A 334 -6.43 -68.46 14.95
C GLU A 334 -5.97 -67.83 16.28
#